data_AF-A0AAU4BZV1-F1
#
_entry.id   AF-A0AAU4BZV1-F1
#
_cell.length_a   1.000
_cell.length_b   1.000
_cell.length_c   1.000
_cell.angle_alpha   90.00
_cell.angle_beta   90.00
_cell.angle_gamma   90.00
#
_symmetry.space_group_name_H-M   'P 1'
#
loop_
_entity.id
_entity.type
_entity.pdbx_description
1 polymer ?
#
loop_
_entity_poly.entity_id
_entity_poly.type
_entity_poly.pdbx_seq_one_letter_code
_entity_poly.pdbx_strand_id
1 'polypeptide(L)'
;MQEETVDPTALRGDCANCFGLCCVALPFARSADFAIDKPAGTPCPNLGEDHRCGIHARLREKGFTGCTVYDCFGAGQKVSQVTFGGRDRSSASPAEARRMNEVFPVVRQLHELLWYLAEALGLPAARPVHAALRRSLARTEELTLLPPAELVALDVGAHRRDVDVLLRRTSELVRADVDGRRKERRGADLVGARLKGADLHGANLRGALLIAADLTGADLRRADMIGADLRDADLTDADLTGAFFLTQPQLNAARGSAGTRVPGSLDRPVHWTTSL
;
A
#
# COMPACT_ATOMS: atom_id res chain seq x y z
N MET A 1 -14.99 -3.90 27.88
CA MET A 1 -15.21 -3.23 26.58
C MET A 1 -14.16 -3.79 25.65
N GLN A 2 -14.55 -4.76 24.82
CA GLN A 2 -13.61 -5.56 24.03
C GLN A 2 -12.86 -4.64 23.07
N GLU A 3 -11.54 -4.76 23.03
CA GLU A 3 -10.72 -4.07 22.05
C GLU A 3 -11.07 -4.65 20.67
N GLU A 4 -11.96 -3.98 19.94
CA GLU A 4 -12.13 -4.23 18.51
C GLU A 4 -10.81 -3.86 17.82
N THR A 5 -9.98 -4.88 17.67
CA THR A 5 -8.79 -4.84 16.84
C THR A 5 -9.29 -5.10 15.41
N VAL A 6 -9.05 -4.16 14.50
CA VAL A 6 -9.31 -4.39 13.09
C VAL A 6 -8.41 -5.55 12.66
N ASP A 7 -9.03 -6.64 12.23
CA ASP A 7 -8.34 -7.80 11.71
C ASP A 7 -7.54 -7.38 10.45
N PRO A 8 -6.19 -7.36 10.49
CA PRO A 8 -5.38 -6.95 9.36
C PRO A 8 -5.57 -7.84 8.13
N THR A 9 -6.11 -9.05 8.30
CA THR A 9 -6.42 -9.94 7.17
C THR A 9 -7.59 -9.43 6.33
N ALA A 10 -8.54 -8.69 6.92
CA ALA A 10 -9.67 -8.10 6.20
C ALA A 10 -9.24 -6.99 5.22
N LEU A 11 -8.06 -6.41 5.43
CA LEU A 11 -7.45 -5.38 4.57
C LEU A 11 -6.46 -5.96 3.55
N ARG A 12 -6.30 -7.29 3.48
CA ARG A 12 -5.53 -7.93 2.40
C ARG A 12 -6.43 -8.08 1.17
N GLY A 13 -5.87 -7.86 -0.02
CA GLY A 13 -6.63 -8.04 -1.26
C GLY A 13 -7.05 -9.50 -1.46
N ASP A 14 -8.36 -9.73 -1.59
CA ASP A 14 -8.92 -11.03 -1.97
C ASP A 14 -9.58 -10.91 -3.35
N CYS A 15 -8.84 -11.28 -4.38
CA CYS A 15 -9.32 -11.20 -5.75
C CYS A 15 -10.45 -12.19 -6.04
N ALA A 16 -10.61 -13.28 -5.27
CA ALA A 16 -11.70 -14.24 -5.47
C ALA A 16 -13.07 -13.65 -5.08
N ASN A 17 -13.07 -12.64 -4.21
CA ASN A 17 -14.26 -11.90 -3.80
C ASN A 17 -14.39 -10.53 -4.50
N CYS A 18 -13.61 -10.27 -5.56
CA CYS A 18 -13.63 -9.02 -6.31
C CYS A 18 -14.13 -9.22 -7.76
N PHE A 19 -14.62 -8.16 -8.40
CA PHE A 19 -14.99 -8.12 -9.83
C PHE A 19 -13.84 -7.67 -10.73
N GLY A 20 -12.59 -7.98 -10.34
CA GLY A 20 -11.40 -7.64 -11.13
C GLY A 20 -11.14 -6.13 -11.24
N LEU A 21 -11.62 -5.34 -10.26
CA LEU A 21 -11.67 -3.87 -10.35
C LEU A 21 -10.31 -3.23 -10.64
N CYS A 22 -9.23 -3.70 -10.03
CA CYS A 22 -7.87 -3.21 -10.33
C CYS A 22 -7.48 -3.42 -11.80
N CYS A 23 -7.90 -4.55 -12.40
CA CYS A 23 -7.61 -4.91 -13.79
C CYS A 23 -8.52 -4.20 -14.80
N VAL A 24 -9.66 -3.68 -14.36
CA VAL A 24 -10.66 -3.02 -15.21
C VAL A 24 -10.60 -1.50 -15.05
N ALA A 25 -10.80 -1.00 -13.83
CA ALA A 25 -11.01 0.41 -13.54
C ALA A 25 -9.78 1.28 -13.84
N LEU A 26 -8.58 0.81 -13.51
CA LEU A 26 -7.36 1.60 -13.58
C LEU A 26 -6.73 1.56 -14.98
N PRO A 27 -6.29 2.70 -15.54
CA PRO A 27 -5.53 2.71 -16.78
C PRO A 27 -4.06 2.31 -16.55
N PHE A 28 -3.41 1.82 -17.59
CA PHE A 28 -1.94 1.80 -17.65
C PHE A 28 -1.47 1.98 -19.10
N ALA A 29 -0.30 2.60 -19.26
CA ALA A 29 0.33 2.83 -20.54
C ALA A 29 1.54 1.90 -20.70
N ARG A 30 1.80 1.50 -21.95
CA ARG A 30 2.95 0.66 -22.28
C ARG A 30 4.24 1.33 -21.83
N SER A 31 5.02 0.62 -21.02
CA SER A 31 6.22 1.13 -20.35
C SER A 31 7.10 -0.04 -19.89
N ALA A 32 8.15 0.23 -19.12
CA ALA A 32 8.91 -0.82 -18.45
C ALA A 32 8.06 -1.65 -17.46
N ASP A 33 6.99 -1.04 -16.92
CA ASP A 33 6.11 -1.67 -15.93
C ASP A 33 4.95 -2.45 -16.55
N PHE A 34 4.57 -2.13 -17.79
CA PHE A 34 3.42 -2.69 -18.49
C PHE A 34 3.70 -2.95 -19.97
N ALA A 35 3.51 -4.18 -20.43
CA ALA A 35 3.81 -4.60 -21.79
C ALA A 35 2.84 -4.04 -22.85
N ILE A 36 1.67 -3.56 -22.42
CA ILE A 36 0.58 -3.10 -23.28
C ILE A 36 -0.03 -1.81 -22.73
N ASP A 37 -0.73 -1.09 -23.59
CA ASP A 37 -1.66 -0.04 -23.20
C ASP A 37 -3.01 -0.64 -22.80
N LYS A 38 -3.64 -0.06 -21.78
CA LYS A 38 -5.00 -0.40 -21.37
C LYS A 38 -5.72 0.85 -20.86
N PRO A 39 -6.77 1.33 -21.56
CA PRO A 39 -7.60 2.41 -21.05
C PRO A 39 -8.31 2.06 -19.74
N ALA A 40 -8.69 3.09 -18.98
CA ALA A 40 -9.55 2.95 -17.81
C ALA A 40 -10.90 2.34 -18.20
N GLY A 41 -11.45 1.48 -17.34
CA GLY A 41 -12.72 0.79 -17.58
C GLY A 41 -12.68 -0.34 -18.62
N THR A 42 -11.57 -0.54 -19.32
CA THR A 42 -11.37 -1.67 -20.24
C THR A 42 -10.73 -2.83 -19.47
N PRO A 43 -11.29 -4.05 -19.51
CA PRO A 43 -10.70 -5.21 -18.86
C PRO A 43 -9.30 -5.53 -19.40
N CYS A 44 -8.37 -5.89 -18.50
CA CYS A 44 -7.08 -6.43 -18.88
C CYS A 44 -7.28 -7.74 -19.68
N PRO A 45 -6.55 -7.99 -20.78
CA PRO A 45 -6.69 -9.23 -21.56
C PRO A 45 -6.29 -10.48 -20.78
N ASN A 46 -5.57 -10.32 -19.66
CA ASN A 46 -5.23 -11.42 -18.76
C ASN A 46 -6.25 -11.65 -17.64
N LEU A 47 -7.37 -10.91 -17.62
CA LEU A 47 -8.44 -11.10 -16.65
C LEU A 47 -9.30 -12.29 -17.08
N GLY A 48 -9.39 -13.30 -16.23
CA GLY A 48 -10.27 -14.46 -16.45
C GLY A 48 -11.74 -14.13 -16.20
N GLU A 49 -12.61 -15.06 -16.60
CA GLU A 49 -14.06 -14.96 -16.37
C GLU A 49 -14.42 -15.02 -14.87
N ASP A 50 -13.52 -15.57 -14.06
CA ASP A 50 -13.61 -15.63 -12.60
C ASP A 50 -13.05 -14.38 -11.90
N HIS A 51 -12.82 -13.30 -12.66
CA HIS A 51 -12.27 -12.02 -12.20
C HIS A 51 -10.85 -12.05 -11.64
N ARG A 52 -10.14 -13.17 -11.81
CA ARG A 52 -8.74 -13.31 -11.37
C ARG A 52 -7.77 -13.11 -12.53
N CYS A 53 -6.55 -12.69 -12.22
CA CYS A 53 -5.51 -12.55 -13.23
C CYS A 53 -4.95 -13.93 -13.60
N GLY A 54 -5.15 -14.36 -14.85
CA GLY A 54 -4.69 -15.67 -15.35
C GLY A 54 -3.17 -15.81 -15.46
N ILE A 55 -2.41 -14.72 -15.28
CA ILE A 55 -0.95 -14.72 -15.28
C ILE A 55 -0.34 -14.24 -13.96
N HIS A 56 -1.11 -14.20 -12.86
CA HIS A 56 -0.69 -13.57 -11.60
C HIS A 56 0.70 -14.03 -11.12
N ALA A 57 0.99 -15.33 -11.20
CA ALA A 57 2.27 -15.90 -10.80
C ALA A 57 3.46 -15.53 -11.71
N ARG A 58 3.20 -14.99 -12.90
CA ARG A 58 4.18 -14.68 -13.95
C ARG A 58 4.11 -13.23 -14.43
N LEU A 59 3.55 -12.33 -13.62
CA LEU A 59 3.35 -10.93 -14.00
C LEU A 59 4.65 -10.25 -14.44
N ARG A 60 5.75 -10.42 -13.69
CA ARG A 60 7.07 -9.85 -14.05
C ARG A 60 7.58 -10.38 -15.38
N GLU A 61 7.58 -11.70 -15.57
CA GLU A 61 8.03 -12.35 -16.81
C GLU A 61 7.23 -11.91 -18.05
N LYS A 62 5.95 -11.61 -17.85
CA LYS A 62 5.03 -11.18 -18.91
C LYS A 62 5.02 -9.65 -19.12
N GLY A 63 5.88 -8.91 -18.41
CA GLY A 63 5.99 -7.46 -18.53
C GLY A 63 4.87 -6.68 -17.83
N PHE A 64 4.34 -7.20 -16.72
CA PHE A 64 3.33 -6.55 -15.87
C PHE A 64 3.88 -6.30 -14.46
N THR A 65 5.14 -5.88 -14.34
CA THR A 65 5.78 -5.55 -13.06
C THR A 65 4.98 -4.51 -12.27
N GLY A 66 4.35 -3.56 -12.96
CA GLY A 66 3.47 -2.55 -12.34
C GLY A 66 2.32 -3.16 -11.53
N CYS A 67 1.78 -4.32 -11.95
CA CYS A 67 0.76 -5.03 -11.18
C CYS A 67 1.30 -5.66 -9.88
N THR A 68 2.60 -5.95 -9.81
CA THR A 68 3.23 -6.57 -8.62
C THR A 68 3.56 -5.56 -7.53
N VAL A 69 3.59 -4.27 -7.88
CA VAL A 69 3.86 -3.13 -6.99
C VAL A 69 2.58 -2.35 -6.71
N TYR A 70 1.44 -3.01 -6.80
CA TYR A 70 0.13 -2.45 -6.54
C TYR A 70 -0.61 -3.31 -5.50
N ASP A 71 -1.27 -2.67 -4.55
CA ASP A 71 -2.25 -3.31 -3.67
C ASP A 71 -3.50 -2.42 -3.58
N CYS A 72 -4.66 -3.04 -3.48
CA CYS A 72 -5.93 -2.37 -3.23
C CYS A 72 -6.30 -2.30 -1.75
N PHE A 73 -5.52 -2.92 -0.86
CA PHE A 73 -5.77 -2.98 0.58
C PHE A 73 -7.18 -3.52 0.92
N GLY A 74 -7.64 -4.47 0.11
CA GLY A 74 -8.96 -5.08 0.26
C GLY A 74 -10.14 -4.27 -0.28
N ALA A 75 -9.88 -3.10 -0.89
CA ALA A 75 -10.95 -2.26 -1.44
C ALA A 75 -11.71 -2.95 -2.58
N GLY A 76 -11.03 -3.82 -3.34
CA GLY A 76 -11.65 -4.57 -4.43
C GLY A 76 -12.83 -5.42 -3.94
N GLN A 77 -12.61 -6.26 -2.93
CA GLN A 77 -13.69 -7.07 -2.36
C GLN A 77 -14.73 -6.23 -1.62
N LYS A 78 -14.34 -5.12 -0.97
CA LYS A 78 -15.28 -4.21 -0.30
C LYS A 78 -16.29 -3.64 -1.29
N VAL A 79 -15.80 -3.09 -2.41
CA VAL A 79 -16.66 -2.51 -3.43
C VAL A 79 -17.57 -3.57 -4.03
N SER A 80 -17.00 -4.73 -4.40
CA SER A 80 -17.76 -5.81 -5.02
C SER A 80 -18.86 -6.38 -4.13
N GLN A 81 -18.51 -6.78 -2.91
CA GLN A 81 -19.41 -7.53 -2.04
C GLN A 81 -20.31 -6.63 -1.19
N VAL A 82 -19.77 -5.51 -0.68
CA VAL A 82 -20.49 -4.65 0.26
C VAL A 82 -21.16 -3.49 -0.46
N THR A 83 -20.41 -2.71 -1.24
CA THR A 83 -20.95 -1.49 -1.86
C THR A 83 -21.96 -1.80 -2.98
N PHE A 84 -21.74 -2.87 -3.76
CA PHE A 84 -22.63 -3.27 -4.86
C PHE A 84 -23.38 -4.59 -4.60
N GLY A 85 -23.22 -5.18 -3.42
CA GLY A 85 -24.04 -6.32 -2.98
C GLY A 85 -23.83 -7.60 -3.78
N GLY A 86 -22.61 -7.88 -4.25
CA GLY A 86 -22.30 -9.11 -4.99
C GLY A 86 -22.78 -9.12 -6.44
N ARG A 87 -23.36 -8.01 -6.94
CA ARG A 87 -23.81 -7.90 -8.33
C ARG A 87 -22.64 -7.59 -9.26
N ASP A 88 -22.17 -8.62 -9.96
CA ASP A 88 -21.07 -8.51 -10.90
C ASP A 88 -21.43 -7.68 -12.15
N ARG A 89 -20.41 -7.07 -12.76
CA ARG A 89 -20.48 -6.25 -13.97
C ARG A 89 -21.18 -6.93 -15.15
N SER A 90 -21.11 -8.26 -15.26
CA SER A 90 -21.78 -9.05 -16.29
C SER A 90 -23.30 -9.00 -16.19
N SER A 91 -23.81 -8.76 -14.97
CA SER A 91 -25.24 -8.62 -14.64
C SER A 91 -25.66 -7.16 -14.37
N ALA A 92 -24.70 -6.23 -14.38
CA ALA A 92 -24.92 -4.82 -14.08
C ALA A 92 -25.22 -4.01 -15.34
N SER A 93 -25.93 -2.89 -15.17
CA SER A 93 -26.09 -1.92 -16.27
C SER A 93 -24.75 -1.24 -16.59
N PRO A 94 -24.54 -0.72 -17.82
CA PRO A 94 -23.34 0.04 -18.16
C PRO A 94 -23.10 1.25 -17.24
N ALA A 95 -24.16 1.86 -16.70
CA ALA A 95 -24.06 2.97 -15.75
C ALA A 95 -23.55 2.50 -14.39
N GLU A 96 -23.99 1.33 -13.93
CA GLU A 96 -23.54 0.74 -12.67
C GLU A 96 -22.08 0.27 -12.75
N ALA A 97 -21.68 -0.36 -13.87
CA ALA A 97 -20.29 -0.73 -14.11
C ALA A 97 -19.35 0.50 -14.13
N ARG A 98 -19.79 1.63 -14.71
CA ARG A 98 -19.04 2.90 -14.61
C ARG A 98 -18.95 3.40 -13.17
N ARG A 99 -20.04 3.32 -12.41
CA ARG A 99 -20.06 3.72 -11.00
C ARG A 99 -19.08 2.89 -10.16
N MET A 100 -18.97 1.58 -10.40
CA MET A 100 -17.97 0.73 -9.74
C MET A 100 -16.54 1.23 -9.99
N ASN A 101 -16.22 1.61 -11.23
CA ASN A 101 -14.90 2.14 -11.60
C ASN A 101 -14.61 3.50 -10.94
N GLU A 102 -15.62 4.34 -10.75
CA GLU A 102 -15.49 5.64 -10.07
C GLU A 102 -15.34 5.48 -8.54
N VAL A 103 -16.08 4.56 -7.94
CA VAL A 103 -16.05 4.29 -6.50
C VAL A 103 -14.74 3.62 -6.07
N PHE A 104 -14.22 2.70 -6.89
CA PHE A 104 -13.08 1.87 -6.51
C PHE A 104 -11.82 2.67 -6.07
N PRO A 105 -11.35 3.69 -6.80
CA PRO A 105 -10.21 4.50 -6.36
C PRO A 105 -10.45 5.26 -5.05
N VAL A 106 -11.68 5.67 -4.76
CA VAL A 106 -12.05 6.33 -3.49
C VAL A 106 -11.91 5.34 -2.34
N VAL A 107 -12.54 4.17 -2.48
CA VAL A 107 -12.50 3.13 -1.44
C VAL A 107 -11.08 2.59 -1.23
N ARG A 108 -10.28 2.46 -2.29
CA ARG A 108 -8.86 2.08 -2.20
C ARG A 108 -8.05 3.08 -1.37
N GLN A 109 -8.31 4.37 -1.51
CA GLN A 109 -7.67 5.37 -0.66
C GLN A 109 -8.11 5.28 0.80
N LEU A 110 -9.40 5.04 1.07
CA LEU A 110 -9.88 4.84 2.44
C LEU A 110 -9.28 3.58 3.08
N HIS A 111 -9.21 2.48 2.34
CA HIS A 111 -8.62 1.23 2.80
C HIS A 111 -7.11 1.33 3.07
N GLU A 112 -6.38 2.11 2.28
CA GLU A 112 -4.98 2.44 2.58
C GLU A 112 -4.84 3.21 3.91
N LEU A 113 -5.78 4.11 4.23
CA LEU A 113 -5.80 4.78 5.54
C LEU A 113 -6.16 3.82 6.67
N LEU A 114 -7.10 2.90 6.45
CA LEU A 114 -7.41 1.83 7.41
C LEU A 114 -6.18 0.98 7.71
N TRP A 115 -5.40 0.64 6.68
CA TRP A 115 -4.15 -0.11 6.83
C TRP A 115 -3.17 0.61 7.76
N TYR A 116 -2.89 1.89 7.51
CA TYR A 116 -1.99 2.67 8.35
C TYR A 116 -2.52 2.87 9.78
N LEU A 117 -3.82 3.11 9.93
CA LEU A 117 -4.44 3.27 11.25
C LEU A 117 -4.39 1.96 12.07
N ALA A 118 -4.64 0.82 11.43
CA ALA A 118 -4.55 -0.50 12.06
C ALA A 118 -3.10 -0.80 12.50
N GLU A 119 -2.12 -0.56 11.63
CA GLU A 119 -0.70 -0.72 11.99
C GLU A 119 -0.31 0.21 13.15
N ALA A 120 -0.73 1.48 13.11
CA ALA A 120 -0.46 2.45 14.18
C ALA A 120 -1.01 2.00 15.55
N LEU A 121 -2.17 1.34 15.58
CA LEU A 121 -2.74 0.76 16.79
C LEU A 121 -1.95 -0.44 17.30
N GLY A 122 -1.29 -1.19 16.41
CA GLY A 122 -0.39 -2.28 16.74
C GLY A 122 0.95 -1.83 17.36
N LEU A 123 1.33 -0.55 17.20
CA LEU A 123 2.60 -0.02 17.70
C LEU A 123 2.50 0.37 19.18
N PRO A 124 3.26 -0.27 20.10
CA PRO A 124 3.17 0.03 21.54
C PRO A 124 3.56 1.48 21.89
N ALA A 125 4.51 2.06 21.16
CA ALA A 125 4.93 3.45 21.35
C ALA A 125 3.80 4.45 21.05
N ALA A 126 2.82 4.08 20.22
CA ALA A 126 1.70 4.93 19.84
C ALA A 126 0.55 4.94 20.88
N ARG A 127 0.65 4.18 21.98
CA ARG A 127 -0.38 4.11 23.05
C ARG A 127 -0.96 5.48 23.45
N PRO A 128 -0.16 6.56 23.62
CA PRO A 128 -0.68 7.88 23.97
C PRO A 128 -1.72 8.45 22.98
N VAL A 129 -1.71 8.01 21.71
CA VAL A 129 -2.64 8.47 20.67
C VAL A 129 -3.64 7.41 20.23
N HIS A 130 -3.64 6.21 20.82
CA HIS A 130 -4.54 5.11 20.45
C HIS A 130 -6.03 5.50 20.50
N ALA A 131 -6.45 6.29 21.49
CA ALA A 131 -7.84 6.72 21.56
C ALA A 131 -8.27 7.56 20.34
N ALA A 132 -7.38 8.42 19.83
CA ALA A 132 -7.65 9.21 18.64
C ALA A 132 -7.55 8.36 17.36
N LEU A 133 -6.58 7.45 17.29
CA LEU A 133 -6.43 6.49 16.19
C LEU A 133 -7.68 5.61 16.05
N ARG A 134 -8.24 5.07 17.14
CA ARG A 134 -9.48 4.27 17.10
C ARG A 134 -10.67 5.07 16.57
N ARG A 135 -10.83 6.33 17.00
CA ARG A 135 -11.89 7.20 16.46
C ARG A 135 -11.72 7.45 14.97
N SER A 136 -10.48 7.69 14.53
CA SER A 136 -10.18 7.91 13.12
C SER A 136 -10.38 6.64 12.28
N LEU A 137 -10.07 5.47 12.84
CA LEU A 137 -10.30 4.16 12.22
C LEU A 137 -11.79 3.93 12.00
N ALA A 138 -12.59 4.00 13.08
CA ALA A 138 -14.04 3.85 13.01
C ALA A 138 -14.67 4.84 12.02
N ARG A 139 -14.24 6.10 12.06
CA ARG A 139 -14.69 7.11 11.08
C ARG A 139 -14.35 6.72 9.65
N THR A 140 -13.15 6.19 9.40
CA THR A 140 -12.73 5.76 8.07
C THR A 140 -13.56 4.55 7.61
N GLU A 141 -13.87 3.61 8.50
CA GLU A 141 -14.74 2.46 8.22
C GLU A 141 -16.16 2.90 7.86
N GLU A 142 -16.76 3.83 8.62
CA GLU A 142 -18.05 4.45 8.31
C GLU A 142 -18.06 5.07 6.90
N LEU A 143 -16.99 5.80 6.54
CA LEU A 143 -16.87 6.38 5.19
C LEU A 143 -16.88 5.31 4.10
N THR A 144 -16.30 4.12 4.35
CA THR A 144 -16.34 3.01 3.37
C THR A 144 -17.73 2.40 3.16
N LEU A 145 -18.68 2.70 4.05
CA LEU A 145 -20.05 2.20 4.01
C LEU A 145 -21.03 3.20 3.38
N LEU A 146 -20.56 4.39 2.97
CA LEU A 146 -21.38 5.38 2.31
C LEU A 146 -21.96 4.83 0.98
N PRO A 147 -23.15 5.31 0.56
CA PRO A 147 -23.69 4.99 -0.76
C PRO A 147 -22.74 5.38 -1.90
N PRO A 148 -22.79 4.71 -3.07
CA PRO A 148 -21.90 4.98 -4.19
C PRO A 148 -21.82 6.45 -4.63
N ALA A 149 -22.95 7.17 -4.61
CA ALA A 149 -23.00 8.58 -4.99
C ALA A 149 -22.24 9.48 -4.00
N GLU A 150 -22.34 9.19 -2.71
CA GLU A 150 -21.65 9.93 -1.65
C GLU A 150 -20.15 9.60 -1.61
N LEU A 151 -19.79 8.33 -1.86
CA LEU A 151 -18.38 7.93 -2.02
C LEU A 151 -17.68 8.73 -3.12
N VAL A 152 -18.31 8.86 -4.30
CA VAL A 152 -17.72 9.61 -5.42
C VAL A 152 -17.60 11.11 -5.13
N ALA A 153 -18.49 11.66 -4.29
CA ALA A 153 -18.46 13.07 -3.88
C ALA A 153 -17.56 13.37 -2.67
N LEU A 154 -16.99 12.33 -2.03
CA LEU A 154 -16.22 12.46 -0.80
C LEU A 154 -14.88 13.17 -1.03
N ASP A 155 -14.58 14.19 -0.23
CA ASP A 155 -13.21 14.73 -0.14
C ASP A 155 -12.32 13.82 0.71
N VAL A 156 -11.85 12.73 0.08
CA VAL A 156 -10.89 11.80 0.69
C VAL A 156 -9.57 12.51 1.02
N GLY A 157 -9.24 13.59 0.31
CA GLY A 157 -8.06 14.40 0.57
C GLY A 157 -8.12 15.10 1.92
N ALA A 158 -9.28 15.67 2.29
CA ALA A 158 -9.51 16.23 3.62
C ALA A 158 -9.38 15.16 4.71
N HIS A 159 -10.06 14.03 4.55
CA HIS A 159 -9.97 12.93 5.52
C HIS A 159 -8.54 12.41 5.68
N ARG A 160 -7.78 12.27 4.59
CA ARG A 160 -6.36 11.88 4.62
C ARG A 160 -5.51 12.89 5.41
N ARG A 161 -5.77 14.20 5.30
CA ARG A 161 -5.03 15.22 6.07
C ARG A 161 -5.29 15.07 7.57
N ASP A 162 -6.53 14.78 7.97
CA ASP A 162 -6.88 14.56 9.38
C ASP A 162 -6.19 13.32 9.94
N VAL A 163 -6.18 12.22 9.18
CA VAL A 163 -5.46 10.99 9.54
C VAL A 163 -3.94 11.23 9.61
N ASP A 164 -3.36 12.00 8.69
CA ASP A 164 -1.92 12.27 8.64
C ASP A 164 -1.40 12.97 9.91
N VAL A 165 -2.21 13.80 10.57
CA VAL A 165 -1.86 14.39 11.87
C VAL A 165 -1.55 13.30 12.90
N LEU A 166 -2.39 12.27 12.96
CA LEU A 166 -2.22 11.15 13.89
C LEU A 166 -1.04 10.26 13.50
N LEU A 167 -0.88 9.96 12.21
CA LEU A 167 0.22 9.11 11.74
C LEU A 167 1.59 9.77 11.95
N ARG A 168 1.70 11.09 11.79
CA ARG A 168 2.91 11.83 12.14
C ARG A 168 3.20 11.77 13.64
N ARG A 169 2.18 11.93 14.48
CA ARG A 169 2.36 11.83 15.93
C ARG A 169 2.80 10.42 16.35
N THR A 170 2.22 9.39 15.72
CA THR A 170 2.67 8.00 15.87
C THR A 170 4.14 7.85 15.48
N SER A 171 4.55 8.40 14.33
CA SER A 171 5.94 8.38 13.88
C SER A 171 6.91 9.01 14.90
N GLU A 172 6.56 10.18 15.43
CA GLU A 172 7.36 10.86 16.46
C GLU A 172 7.54 10.00 17.72
N LEU A 173 6.46 9.34 18.17
CA LEU A 173 6.49 8.48 19.36
C LEU A 173 7.32 7.22 19.11
N VAL A 174 7.13 6.57 17.96
CA VAL A 174 7.88 5.36 17.58
C VAL A 174 9.36 5.65 17.41
N ARG A 175 9.74 6.88 17.08
CA ARG A 175 11.13 7.28 16.84
C ARG A 175 11.75 8.04 18.02
N ALA A 176 11.03 8.22 19.13
CA ALA A 176 11.48 9.03 20.26
C ALA A 176 12.73 8.49 20.94
N ASP A 177 12.83 7.16 21.07
CA ASP A 177 13.92 6.47 21.77
C ASP A 177 15.00 5.92 20.80
N VAL A 178 15.10 6.49 19.59
CA VAL A 178 16.20 6.16 18.68
C VAL A 178 17.39 7.03 19.03
N ASP A 179 18.52 6.40 19.37
CA ASP A 179 19.74 7.10 19.74
C ASP A 179 20.29 7.97 18.59
N GLY A 180 20.90 9.10 18.96
CA GLY A 180 21.56 10.01 18.03
C GLY A 180 20.66 11.11 17.46
N ARG A 181 21.13 11.76 16.39
CA ARG A 181 20.42 12.90 15.77
C ARG A 181 19.24 12.39 14.95
N ARG A 182 18.07 13.03 15.11
CA ARG A 182 16.90 12.79 14.26
C ARG A 182 17.24 12.97 12.78
N LYS A 183 17.03 11.92 11.99
CA LYS A 183 17.26 11.90 10.54
C LYS A 183 15.96 12.24 9.83
N GLU A 184 15.77 13.52 9.53
CA GLU A 184 14.60 14.01 8.79
C GLU A 184 14.91 14.04 7.28
N ARG A 185 14.21 13.17 6.52
CA ARG A 185 14.33 13.01 5.06
C ARG A 185 12.97 12.98 4.38
N ARG A 186 11.94 13.54 5.03
CA ARG A 186 10.58 13.62 4.50
C ARG A 186 10.60 14.37 3.16
N GLY A 187 10.07 13.75 2.12
CA GLY A 187 10.00 14.34 0.77
C GLY A 187 11.35 14.58 0.12
N ALA A 188 12.44 13.99 0.66
CA ALA A 188 13.76 14.17 0.09
C ALA A 188 13.86 13.51 -1.29
N ASP A 189 14.47 14.21 -2.23
CA ASP A 189 14.92 13.61 -3.48
C ASP A 189 16.24 12.88 -3.23
N LEU A 190 16.17 11.55 -3.27
CA LEU A 190 17.29 10.63 -3.05
C LEU A 190 17.39 9.66 -4.25
N VAL A 191 16.92 10.07 -5.42
CA VAL A 191 16.98 9.25 -6.63
C VAL A 191 18.43 8.94 -6.97
N GLY A 192 18.76 7.65 -7.11
CA GLY A 192 20.12 7.18 -7.38
C GLY A 192 21.13 7.46 -6.27
N ALA A 193 20.68 7.86 -5.07
CA ALA A 193 21.58 8.21 -3.97
C ALA A 193 22.45 7.02 -3.56
N ARG A 194 23.72 7.29 -3.25
CA ARG A 194 24.69 6.30 -2.76
C ARG A 194 24.62 6.26 -1.23
N LEU A 195 23.79 5.38 -0.69
CA LEU A 195 23.50 5.22 0.74
C LEU A 195 23.94 3.85 1.27
N LYS A 196 24.90 3.20 0.59
CA LYS A 196 25.50 1.94 1.03
C LYS A 196 26.01 2.04 2.47
N GLY A 197 25.53 1.15 3.33
CA GLY A 197 25.88 1.11 4.76
C GLY A 197 25.42 2.33 5.56
N ALA A 198 24.52 3.16 5.00
CA ALA A 198 24.06 4.36 5.69
C ALA A 198 23.28 3.98 6.95
N ASP A 199 23.55 4.70 8.04
CA ASP A 199 22.70 4.66 9.23
C ASP A 199 21.47 5.54 9.01
N LEU A 200 20.34 4.89 8.68
CA LEU A 200 19.00 5.46 8.56
C LEU A 200 18.07 4.96 9.69
N HIS A 201 18.63 4.43 10.78
CA HIS A 201 17.87 4.00 11.95
C HIS A 201 17.02 5.17 12.46
N GLY A 202 15.70 4.98 12.53
CA GLY A 202 14.75 6.00 12.97
C GLY A 202 14.59 7.16 11.99
N ALA A 203 14.95 7.00 10.71
CA ALA A 203 14.77 8.05 9.73
C ALA A 203 13.29 8.31 9.41
N ASN A 204 12.95 9.58 9.22
CA ASN A 204 11.68 9.97 8.61
C ASN A 204 11.86 9.96 7.09
N LEU A 205 11.43 8.90 6.42
CA LEU A 205 11.50 8.77 4.96
C LEU A 205 10.14 9.01 4.29
N ARG A 206 9.19 9.63 5.01
CA ARG A 206 7.85 9.88 4.47
C ARG A 206 7.92 10.61 3.13
N GLY A 207 7.38 10.01 2.06
CA GLY A 207 7.38 10.61 0.73
C GLY A 207 8.77 10.80 0.09
N ALA A 208 9.83 10.22 0.64
CA ALA A 208 11.16 10.31 0.04
C ALA A 208 11.20 9.56 -1.29
N LEU A 209 11.89 10.12 -2.29
CA LEU A 209 12.12 9.48 -3.58
C LEU A 209 13.43 8.72 -3.52
N LEU A 210 13.39 7.39 -3.32
CA LEU A 210 14.56 6.52 -3.23
C LEU A 210 14.75 5.69 -4.51
N ILE A 211 14.20 6.16 -5.64
CA ILE A 211 14.20 5.42 -6.90
C ILE A 211 15.64 5.11 -7.30
N ALA A 212 15.95 3.84 -7.54
CA ALA A 212 17.29 3.37 -7.87
C ALA A 212 18.41 3.74 -6.85
N ALA A 213 18.07 4.12 -5.62
CA ALA A 213 19.07 4.38 -4.57
C ALA A 213 19.81 3.09 -4.17
N ASP A 214 21.11 3.20 -3.92
CA ASP A 214 21.91 2.11 -3.34
C ASP A 214 21.80 2.17 -1.82
N LEU A 215 20.98 1.29 -1.23
CA LEU A 215 20.80 1.12 0.21
C LEU A 215 21.46 -0.19 0.70
N THR A 216 22.45 -0.71 -0.04
CA THR A 216 23.09 -1.98 0.28
C THR A 216 23.65 -1.94 1.71
N GLY A 217 23.24 -2.86 2.57
CA GLY A 217 23.67 -2.93 3.97
C GLY A 217 23.26 -1.73 4.84
N ALA A 218 22.33 -0.89 4.38
CA ALA A 218 21.84 0.25 5.16
C ALA A 218 21.02 -0.21 6.38
N ASP A 219 21.12 0.54 7.47
CA ASP A 219 20.29 0.32 8.66
C ASP A 219 19.03 1.19 8.54
N LEU A 220 17.88 0.58 8.26
CA LEU A 220 16.57 1.23 8.14
C LEU A 220 15.65 0.85 9.30
N ARG A 221 16.21 0.34 10.41
CA ARG A 221 15.42 -0.07 11.56
C ARG A 221 14.56 1.10 12.04
N ARG A 222 13.31 0.84 12.43
CA ARG A 222 12.37 1.87 12.93
C ARG A 222 12.21 3.11 12.03
N ALA A 223 12.50 3.02 10.72
CA ALA A 223 12.25 4.10 9.79
C ALA A 223 10.73 4.23 9.49
N ASP A 224 10.27 5.48 9.31
CA ASP A 224 8.91 5.78 8.85
C ASP A 224 8.88 5.78 7.32
N MET A 225 8.10 4.85 6.74
CA MET A 225 8.11 4.57 5.31
C MET A 225 6.88 5.06 4.55
N ILE A 226 5.96 5.84 5.17
CA ILE A 226 4.73 6.28 4.46
C ILE A 226 5.06 6.99 3.16
N GLY A 227 4.62 6.42 2.03
CA GLY A 227 4.77 7.02 0.72
C GLY A 227 6.22 7.12 0.21
N ALA A 228 7.20 6.49 0.88
CA ALA A 228 8.55 6.39 0.33
C ALA A 228 8.52 5.58 -0.98
N ASP A 229 9.15 6.09 -2.03
CA ASP A 229 9.22 5.44 -3.33
C ASP A 229 10.52 4.62 -3.45
N LEU A 230 10.39 3.30 -3.37
CA LEU A 230 11.50 2.35 -3.38
C LEU A 230 11.70 1.66 -4.75
N ARG A 231 11.08 2.18 -5.83
CA ARG A 231 11.23 1.57 -7.16
C ARG A 231 12.70 1.41 -7.53
N ASP A 232 13.10 0.18 -7.82
CA ASP A 232 14.48 -0.21 -8.18
C ASP A 232 15.56 0.11 -7.13
N ALA A 233 15.20 0.51 -5.92
CA ALA A 233 16.15 0.69 -4.82
C ALA A 233 16.83 -0.64 -4.47
N ASP A 234 18.13 -0.60 -4.14
CA ASP A 234 18.89 -1.77 -3.74
C ASP A 234 18.92 -1.92 -2.22
N LEU A 235 18.10 -2.82 -1.67
CA LEU A 235 18.05 -3.14 -0.23
C LEU A 235 18.88 -4.38 0.10
N THR A 236 19.79 -4.82 -0.77
CA THR A 236 20.66 -6.00 -0.52
C THR A 236 21.31 -5.89 0.85
N ASP A 237 21.07 -6.88 1.71
CA ASP A 237 21.59 -6.97 3.08
C ASP A 237 21.23 -5.80 4.02
N ALA A 238 20.27 -4.94 3.64
CA ALA A 238 19.75 -3.88 4.50
C ALA A 238 18.92 -4.43 5.67
N ASP A 239 18.87 -3.71 6.79
CA ASP A 239 18.04 -4.08 7.96
C ASP A 239 16.82 -3.16 8.07
N LEU A 240 15.64 -3.67 7.72
CA LEU A 240 14.35 -2.96 7.85
C LEU A 240 13.60 -3.36 9.14
N THR A 241 14.25 -4.02 10.11
CA THR A 241 13.58 -4.52 11.32
C THR A 241 12.87 -3.39 12.07
N GLY A 242 11.56 -3.53 12.26
CA GLY A 242 10.75 -2.54 12.95
C GLY A 242 10.51 -1.25 12.16
N ALA A 243 10.95 -1.15 10.89
CA ALA A 243 10.43 -0.13 9.98
C ALA A 243 8.90 -0.26 9.92
N PHE A 244 8.21 0.86 9.94
CA PHE A 244 6.76 0.91 10.10
C PHE A 244 6.12 1.73 8.98
N PHE A 245 4.85 1.41 8.71
CA PHE A 245 4.12 1.89 7.55
C PHE A 245 4.75 1.52 6.20
N LEU A 246 5.62 0.51 6.20
CA LEU A 246 6.14 -0.13 5.01
C LEU A 246 5.10 -1.11 4.47
N THR A 247 4.83 -1.05 3.18
CA THR A 247 3.82 -1.87 2.52
C THR A 247 4.44 -2.94 1.64
N GLN A 248 3.72 -4.03 1.41
CA GLN A 248 4.18 -5.09 0.50
C GLN A 248 4.52 -4.58 -0.90
N PRO A 249 3.71 -3.68 -1.52
CA PRO A 249 4.07 -3.04 -2.80
C PRO A 249 5.42 -2.31 -2.80
N GLN A 250 5.74 -1.59 -1.72
CA GLN A 250 7.02 -0.86 -1.61
C GLN A 250 8.20 -1.84 -1.58
N LEU A 251 8.09 -2.95 -0.86
CA LEU A 251 9.12 -4.01 -0.89
C LEU A 251 9.21 -4.69 -2.26
N ASN A 252 8.06 -5.00 -2.86
CA ASN A 252 8.01 -5.61 -4.18
C ASN A 252 8.67 -4.72 -5.25
N ALA A 253 8.65 -3.40 -5.08
CA ALA A 253 9.25 -2.45 -6.02
C ALA A 253 10.79 -2.40 -5.93
N ALA A 254 11.37 -2.86 -4.83
CA ALA A 254 12.82 -2.84 -4.60
C ALA A 254 13.49 -4.18 -4.98
N ARG A 255 14.83 -4.15 -4.99
CA ARG A 255 15.69 -5.33 -5.00
C ARG A 255 16.17 -5.63 -3.58
N GLY A 256 16.48 -6.88 -3.30
CA GLY A 256 17.07 -7.32 -2.05
C GLY A 256 17.66 -8.71 -2.17
N SER A 257 18.24 -9.20 -1.08
CA SER A 257 18.93 -10.50 -1.00
C SER A 257 18.36 -11.33 0.13
N ALA A 258 18.79 -12.59 0.25
CA ALA A 258 18.49 -13.43 1.42
C ALA A 258 18.91 -12.77 2.76
N GLY A 259 19.95 -11.92 2.74
CA GLY A 259 20.42 -11.18 3.92
C GLY A 259 19.59 -9.96 4.30
N THR A 260 18.79 -9.40 3.38
CA THR A 260 17.90 -8.27 3.69
C THR A 260 16.90 -8.67 4.77
N ARG A 261 16.85 -7.94 5.88
CA ARG A 261 15.92 -8.22 7.00
C ARG A 261 14.64 -7.43 6.80
N VAL A 262 13.51 -8.13 6.75
CA VAL A 262 12.18 -7.57 6.47
C VAL A 262 11.31 -7.64 7.74
N PRO A 263 10.45 -6.65 8.03
CA PRO A 263 9.47 -6.76 9.11
C PRO A 263 8.62 -8.03 9.02
N GLY A 264 8.37 -8.70 10.14
CA GLY A 264 7.61 -9.96 10.15
C GLY A 264 6.14 -9.85 9.72
N SER A 265 5.61 -8.63 9.55
CA SER A 265 4.28 -8.36 9.01
C SER A 265 4.22 -8.44 7.48
N LEU A 266 5.37 -8.51 6.81
CA LEU A 266 5.50 -8.48 5.35
C LEU A 266 6.18 -9.74 4.84
N ASP A 267 5.82 -10.13 3.62
CA ASP A 267 6.38 -11.28 2.95
C ASP A 267 7.63 -10.87 2.16
N ARG A 268 8.66 -11.72 2.19
CA ARG A 268 9.85 -11.51 1.35
C ARG A 268 9.44 -11.61 -0.13
N PRO A 269 9.78 -10.62 -0.97
CA PRO A 269 9.48 -10.71 -2.40
C PRO A 269 10.16 -11.90 -3.05
N VAL A 270 9.39 -12.69 -3.81
CA VAL A 270 9.87 -13.93 -4.46
C VAL A 270 11.00 -13.69 -5.46
N HIS A 271 11.07 -12.50 -6.05
CA HIS A 271 12.13 -12.15 -7.01
C HIS A 271 13.46 -11.79 -6.34
N TRP A 272 13.53 -11.73 -5.01
CA TRP A 272 14.80 -11.52 -4.28
C TRP A 272 15.59 -12.81 -4.06
N THR A 273 14.94 -13.97 -4.20
CA THR A 273 15.57 -15.28 -3.97
C THR A 273 16.03 -15.94 -5.25
N THR A 274 15.76 -15.32 -6.41
CA THR A 274 16.23 -15.80 -7.70
C THR A 274 17.54 -15.09 -8.00
N SER A 275 18.68 -15.75 -7.80
CA SER A 275 19.94 -15.29 -8.37
C SER A 275 19.76 -15.22 -9.89
N LEU A 276 19.89 -14.03 -10.47
CA LEU A 276 20.20 -13.89 -11.90
C LEU A 276 21.59 -14.46 -12.16
#